data_AF-A0A9E6UN88-F1
#
_entry.id   AF-A0A9E6UN88-F1
#
_cell.length_a   1.000
_cell.length_b   1.000
_cell.length_c   1.000
_cell.angle_alpha   90.00
_cell.angle_beta   90.00
_cell.angle_gamma   90.00
#
_symmetry.space_group_name_H-M   'P 1'
#
loop_
_entity.id
_entity.type
_entity.pdbx_description
1 polymer ?
#
loop_
_entity_poly.entity_id
_entity_poly.type
_entity_poly.pdbx_seq_one_letter_code
_entity_poly.pdbx_strand_id
1 'polypeptide(L)'
;MALAMPVTEDGETTMLLVASLDLSELASPLEGLGGDMPRGETLVLLDRDGVAIATQPKDLAGVGQNLADATFATQALANPGQAFQASDLKGRPTVYFARRVLDGQGTLVVGAPRREVVRPVDARLNARLLLIVSILLGSLALGVLGTEIMVLSPLRRLIAYAGRLQAGELAARPDVRAGGEVGALGRALAAMAAAIEDRERRLTGAEALFRGLFDHSPRRQGGDRRRPRRRVSRRDLERGRDGDLGSCGERGRRPVPARFSRARAALRSSATSSAPSSSEP
;
A
#
# COMPACT_ATOMS: atom_id res chain seq x y z
N MET A 1 -24.22 57.18 -16.82
CA MET A 1 -23.77 57.26 -18.23
C MET A 1 -24.79 58.09 -19.00
N ALA A 2 -24.37 58.93 -19.96
CA ALA A 2 -25.29 59.74 -20.76
C ALA A 2 -25.12 59.42 -22.25
N LEU A 3 -26.19 58.99 -22.90
CA LEU A 3 -26.24 58.78 -24.34
C LEU A 3 -26.81 60.06 -24.96
N ALA A 4 -26.04 60.71 -25.81
CA ALA A 4 -26.49 61.86 -26.58
C ALA A 4 -26.69 61.44 -28.04
N MET A 5 -27.92 61.55 -28.53
CA MET A 5 -28.24 61.37 -29.94
C MET A 5 -28.55 62.73 -30.57
N PRO A 6 -27.86 63.14 -31.64
CA PRO A 6 -28.26 64.29 -32.41
C PRO A 6 -29.52 63.96 -33.21
N VAL A 7 -30.52 64.83 -33.13
CA VAL A 7 -31.69 64.79 -34.01
C VAL A 7 -31.46 65.83 -35.09
N THR A 8 -31.25 65.33 -36.30
CA THR A 8 -31.05 66.16 -37.50
C THR A 8 -32.34 66.28 -38.29
N GLU A 9 -32.72 67.51 -38.65
CA GLU A 9 -33.80 67.81 -39.59
C GLU A 9 -33.16 68.51 -40.81
N ASP A 10 -33.40 67.99 -42.01
CA ASP A 10 -32.76 68.45 -43.26
C ASP A 10 -31.22 68.54 -43.25
N GLY A 11 -30.56 67.66 -42.48
CA GLY A 11 -29.10 67.57 -42.42
C GLY A 11 -28.44 68.58 -41.49
N GLU A 12 -29.21 69.50 -40.89
CA GLU A 12 -28.74 70.35 -39.80
C GLU A 12 -29.13 69.74 -38.45
N THR A 13 -28.22 69.83 -37.48
CA THR A 13 -28.46 69.28 -36.13
C THR A 13 -29.29 70.27 -35.33
N THR A 14 -30.61 70.05 -35.30
CA THR A 14 -31.58 70.95 -34.66
C THR A 14 -31.68 70.72 -33.16
N MET A 15 -31.42 69.49 -32.68
CA MET A 15 -31.59 69.16 -31.26
C MET A 15 -30.64 68.04 -30.81
N LEU A 16 -30.21 68.07 -29.55
CA LEU A 16 -29.46 66.99 -28.91
C LEU A 16 -30.34 66.32 -27.86
N LEU A 17 -30.71 65.05 -28.08
CA LEU A 17 -31.46 64.27 -27.11
C LEU A 17 -30.46 63.55 -26.19
N VAL A 18 -30.43 63.92 -24.92
CA VAL A 18 -29.54 63.31 -23.92
C VAL A 18 -30.37 62.45 -22.98
N ALA A 19 -30.10 61.15 -22.96
CA ALA A 19 -30.65 60.21 -22.00
C ALA A 19 -29.58 59.84 -20.98
N SER A 20 -29.81 60.18 -19.71
CA SER A 20 -28.95 59.76 -18.60
C SER A 20 -29.49 58.46 -17.98
N LEU A 21 -28.69 57.42 -17.98
CA LEU A 21 -28.98 56.16 -17.31
C LEU A 21 -28.24 56.11 -15.97
N ASP A 22 -28.99 55.84 -14.90
CA ASP A 22 -28.45 55.63 -13.56
C ASP A 22 -27.81 54.25 -13.47
N LEU A 23 -26.53 54.23 -13.12
CA LEU A 23 -25.69 53.03 -13.11
C LEU A 23 -25.91 52.19 -11.84
N SER A 24 -26.50 52.77 -10.78
CA SER A 24 -26.84 52.00 -9.57
C SER A 24 -27.97 50.99 -9.82
N GLU A 25 -28.88 51.27 -10.74
CA GLU A 25 -29.99 50.38 -11.11
C GLU A 25 -29.53 49.20 -11.99
N LEU A 26 -28.45 49.37 -12.77
CA LEU A 26 -27.81 48.28 -13.53
C LEU A 26 -26.98 47.32 -12.65
N ALA A 27 -26.59 47.75 -11.44
CA ALA A 27 -25.87 46.90 -10.51
C ALA A 27 -26.79 45.84 -9.88
N SER A 28 -28.09 46.12 -9.73
CA SER A 28 -29.06 45.22 -9.06
C SER A 28 -29.24 43.86 -9.76
N PRO A 29 -29.33 43.76 -11.11
CA PRO A 29 -29.35 42.46 -11.79
C PRO A 29 -28.04 41.65 -11.66
N LEU A 30 -26.90 42.33 -11.48
CA LEU A 30 -25.59 41.69 -11.32
C LEU A 30 -25.40 41.11 -9.91
N GLU A 31 -26.08 41.67 -8.90
CA GLU A 31 -26.10 41.10 -7.55
C GLU A 31 -26.70 39.69 -7.52
N GLY A 32 -27.74 39.45 -8.31
CA GLY A 32 -28.35 38.12 -8.46
C GLY A 32 -27.42 37.08 -9.10
N LEU A 33 -26.45 37.51 -9.92
CA LEU A 33 -25.41 36.66 -10.51
C LEU A 33 -24.23 36.43 -9.56
N GLY A 34 -23.92 37.41 -8.69
CA GLY A 34 -22.84 37.30 -7.71
C GLY A 34 -23.18 36.49 -6.46
N GLY A 35 -24.46 36.28 -6.16
CA GLY A 35 -24.92 35.56 -4.96
C GLY A 35 -24.59 34.07 -4.92
N ASP A 36 -24.42 33.45 -6.09
CA ASP A 36 -24.08 32.01 -6.24
C ASP A 36 -22.62 31.80 -6.65
N MET A 37 -21.84 32.88 -6.71
CA MET A 37 -20.47 32.85 -7.19
C MET A 37 -19.53 32.33 -6.07
N PRO A 38 -18.65 31.37 -6.36
CA PRO A 38 -17.68 30.85 -5.39
C PRO A 38 -16.93 31.98 -4.69
N ARG A 39 -16.63 31.77 -3.40
CA ARG A 39 -15.97 32.77 -2.54
C ARG A 39 -14.77 33.37 -3.28
N GLY A 40 -14.79 34.69 -3.44
CA GLY A 40 -13.68 35.52 -3.93
C GLY A 40 -13.65 35.79 -5.44
N GLU A 41 -14.58 35.24 -6.21
CA GLU A 41 -14.77 35.65 -7.61
C GLU A 41 -15.22 37.11 -7.73
N THR A 42 -14.84 37.74 -8.84
CA THR A 42 -14.99 39.16 -9.09
C THR A 42 -15.58 39.37 -10.47
N LEU A 43 -16.57 40.25 -10.60
CA LEU A 43 -17.18 40.63 -11.87
C LEU A 43 -17.05 42.13 -12.05
N VAL A 44 -16.55 42.55 -13.21
CA VAL A 44 -16.39 43.96 -13.56
C VAL A 44 -16.91 44.17 -14.97
N LEU A 45 -17.88 45.07 -15.13
CA LEU A 45 -18.29 45.56 -16.43
C LEU A 45 -17.52 46.84 -16.72
N LEU A 46 -16.74 46.85 -17.80
CA LEU A 46 -15.95 47.98 -18.25
C LEU A 46 -16.57 48.62 -19.50
N ASP A 47 -16.46 49.93 -19.60
CA ASP A 47 -16.65 50.67 -20.86
C ASP A 47 -15.45 50.47 -21.79
N ARG A 48 -15.55 50.94 -23.03
CA ARG A 48 -14.48 50.90 -24.05
C ARG A 48 -13.18 51.57 -23.59
N ASP A 49 -13.28 52.58 -22.73
CA ASP A 49 -12.13 53.31 -22.18
C ASP A 49 -11.58 52.73 -20.87
N GLY A 50 -12.10 51.56 -20.42
CA GLY A 50 -11.66 50.92 -19.18
C GLY A 50 -12.25 51.53 -17.91
N VAL A 51 -13.33 52.29 -18.03
CA VAL A 51 -14.10 52.83 -16.91
C VAL A 51 -15.03 51.76 -16.34
N ALA A 52 -15.03 51.57 -15.02
CA ALA A 52 -15.90 50.61 -14.35
C ALA A 52 -17.37 51.07 -14.39
N ILE A 53 -18.21 50.37 -15.13
CA ILE A 53 -19.67 50.58 -15.21
C ILE A 53 -20.36 49.89 -14.03
N ALA A 54 -19.91 48.69 -13.69
CA ALA A 54 -20.42 47.93 -12.55
C ALA A 54 -19.35 46.98 -12.01
N THR A 55 -19.36 46.75 -10.70
CA THR A 55 -18.38 45.90 -10.00
C THR A 55 -19.09 45.02 -8.97
N GLN A 56 -18.63 43.77 -8.86
CA GLN A 56 -19.03 42.82 -7.83
C GLN A 56 -17.76 42.10 -7.33
N PRO A 57 -17.48 42.09 -6.02
CA PRO A 57 -18.23 42.78 -4.96
C PRO A 57 -18.11 44.32 -5.08
N LYS A 58 -19.09 45.07 -4.57
CA LYS A 58 -19.18 46.55 -4.70
C LYS A 58 -17.98 47.30 -4.11
N ASP A 59 -17.25 46.70 -3.18
CA ASP A 59 -16.05 47.28 -2.54
C ASP A 59 -14.78 47.11 -3.40
N LEU A 60 -14.86 46.39 -4.52
CA LEU A 60 -13.71 46.10 -5.37
C LEU A 60 -13.15 47.36 -6.04
N ALA A 61 -14.02 48.14 -6.66
CA ALA A 61 -13.71 49.37 -7.37
C ALA A 61 -14.98 50.22 -7.47
N GLY A 62 -14.83 51.54 -7.38
CA GLY A 62 -15.96 52.46 -7.47
C GLY A 62 -16.56 52.48 -8.88
N VAL A 63 -17.89 52.55 -8.96
CA VAL A 63 -18.56 52.82 -10.25
C VAL A 63 -18.07 54.18 -10.78
N GLY A 64 -17.67 54.22 -12.05
CA GLY A 64 -17.04 55.37 -12.70
C GLY A 64 -15.52 55.47 -12.51
N GLN A 65 -14.90 54.57 -11.75
CA GLN A 65 -13.44 54.55 -11.59
C GLN A 65 -12.77 54.13 -12.90
N ASN A 66 -11.73 54.87 -13.31
CA ASN A 66 -10.88 54.46 -14.43
C ASN A 66 -9.94 53.33 -13.97
N LEU A 67 -10.05 52.17 -14.64
CA LEU A 67 -9.24 50.99 -14.39
C LEU A 67 -8.29 50.69 -15.56
N ALA A 68 -8.13 51.60 -16.54
CA ALA A 68 -7.28 51.38 -17.72
C ALA A 68 -5.80 51.10 -17.37
N ASP A 69 -5.32 51.64 -16.25
CA ASP A 69 -3.96 51.40 -15.73
C ASP A 69 -3.81 50.02 -15.07
N ALA A 70 -4.93 49.39 -14.69
CA ALA A 70 -4.90 48.07 -14.09
C ALA A 70 -4.62 47.01 -15.16
N THR A 71 -3.58 46.21 -14.94
CA THR A 71 -3.10 45.21 -15.91
C THR A 71 -4.21 44.25 -16.38
N PHE A 72 -5.14 43.87 -15.49
CA PHE A 72 -6.26 43.00 -15.87
C PHE A 72 -7.25 43.68 -16.82
N ALA A 73 -7.49 44.98 -16.68
CA ALA A 73 -8.41 45.73 -17.53
C ALA A 73 -7.80 45.96 -18.91
N THR A 74 -6.51 46.35 -18.97
CA THR A 74 -5.79 46.50 -20.24
C THR A 74 -5.79 45.21 -21.05
N GLN A 75 -5.51 44.06 -20.41
CA GLN A 75 -5.52 42.76 -21.08
C GLN A 75 -6.93 42.30 -21.48
N ALA A 76 -7.94 42.57 -20.66
CA ALA A 76 -9.34 42.28 -20.97
C ALA A 76 -9.84 43.02 -22.22
N LEU A 77 -9.49 44.30 -22.34
CA LEU A 77 -9.87 45.15 -23.47
C LEU A 77 -9.10 44.79 -24.74
N ALA A 78 -7.82 44.43 -24.62
CA ALA A 78 -6.98 44.05 -25.74
C ALA A 78 -7.34 42.69 -26.34
N ASN A 79 -7.71 41.70 -25.50
CA ASN A 79 -7.95 40.31 -25.93
C ASN A 79 -9.32 39.79 -25.48
N PRO A 80 -10.43 40.39 -25.95
CA PRO A 80 -11.75 39.91 -25.61
C PRO A 80 -11.97 38.48 -26.14
N GLY A 81 -12.47 37.59 -25.30
CA GLY A 81 -12.77 36.19 -25.61
C GLY A 81 -11.69 35.19 -25.23
N GLN A 82 -10.54 35.63 -24.71
CA GLN A 82 -9.48 34.75 -24.23
C GLN A 82 -9.36 34.81 -22.70
N ALA A 83 -9.03 33.68 -22.09
CA ALA A 83 -8.66 33.64 -20.68
C ALA A 83 -7.20 34.05 -20.51
N PHE A 84 -6.91 34.84 -19.48
CA PHE A 84 -5.55 35.32 -19.19
C PHE A 84 -5.30 35.39 -17.68
N GLN A 85 -4.04 35.54 -17.29
CA GLN A 85 -3.63 35.66 -15.89
C GLN A 85 -3.09 37.07 -15.64
N ALA A 86 -3.64 37.72 -14.62
CA ALA A 86 -3.20 39.04 -14.18
C ALA A 86 -3.36 39.17 -12.66
N SER A 87 -2.69 40.17 -12.10
CA SER A 87 -2.89 40.54 -10.69
C SER A 87 -4.21 41.30 -10.54
N ASP A 88 -4.98 41.00 -9.50
CA ASP A 88 -6.14 41.80 -9.12
C ASP A 88 -5.73 43.16 -8.52
N LEU A 89 -6.71 44.02 -8.23
CA LEU A 89 -6.47 45.33 -7.58
C LEU A 89 -5.81 45.21 -6.18
N LYS A 90 -5.80 44.02 -5.59
CA LYS A 90 -5.16 43.69 -4.31
C LYS A 90 -3.81 42.97 -4.49
N GLY A 91 -3.28 42.89 -5.71
CA GLY A 91 -1.99 42.26 -6.03
C GLY A 91 -2.00 40.72 -6.01
N ARG A 92 -3.17 40.07 -6.00
CA ARG A 92 -3.31 38.61 -5.97
C ARG A 92 -3.39 38.02 -7.38
N PRO A 93 -2.71 36.90 -7.65
CA PRO A 93 -2.78 36.24 -8.96
C PRO A 93 -4.17 35.67 -9.21
N THR A 94 -4.81 36.16 -10.27
CA THR A 94 -6.22 35.90 -10.60
C THR A 94 -6.32 35.51 -12.08
N VAL A 95 -7.15 34.51 -12.36
CA VAL A 95 -7.47 34.12 -13.74
C VAL A 95 -8.68 34.93 -14.16
N TYR A 96 -8.57 35.62 -15.29
CA TYR A 96 -9.62 36.46 -15.84
C TYR A 96 -10.13 35.92 -17.17
N PHE A 97 -11.43 36.09 -17.42
CA PHE A 97 -12.07 35.90 -18.70
C PHE A 97 -12.85 37.15 -19.05
N ALA A 98 -12.60 37.70 -20.25
CA ALA A 98 -13.26 38.91 -20.74
C ALA A 98 -14.11 38.60 -21.97
N ARG A 99 -15.29 39.20 -22.07
CA ARG A 99 -16.15 39.11 -23.27
C ARG A 99 -16.79 40.45 -23.57
N ARG A 100 -16.88 40.81 -24.85
CA ARG A 100 -17.65 41.98 -25.29
C ARG A 100 -19.15 41.74 -25.12
N VAL A 101 -19.84 42.72 -24.58
CA VAL A 101 -21.29 42.77 -24.34
C VAL A 101 -21.81 44.13 -24.84
N LEU A 102 -23.13 44.32 -24.92
CA LEU A 102 -23.75 45.59 -25.34
C LEU A 102 -23.27 46.03 -26.74
N ASP A 103 -23.35 45.14 -27.73
CA ASP A 103 -22.90 45.37 -29.11
C ASP A 103 -21.46 45.90 -29.24
N GLY A 104 -20.59 45.52 -28.29
CA GLY A 104 -19.18 45.90 -28.27
C GLY A 104 -18.88 47.24 -27.63
N GLN A 105 -19.87 47.86 -26.97
CA GLN A 105 -19.68 49.06 -26.15
C GLN A 105 -19.26 48.73 -24.71
N GLY A 106 -19.50 47.50 -24.23
CA GLY A 106 -19.06 47.06 -22.91
C GLY A 106 -18.17 45.81 -22.98
N THR A 107 -17.29 45.66 -21.99
CA THR A 107 -16.51 44.43 -21.77
C THR A 107 -16.81 43.89 -20.38
N LEU A 108 -17.44 42.72 -20.33
CA LEU A 108 -17.66 41.99 -19.09
C LEU A 108 -16.41 41.18 -18.75
N VAL A 109 -15.84 41.42 -17.58
CA VAL A 109 -14.65 40.75 -17.05
C VAL A 109 -15.05 39.96 -15.82
N VAL A 110 -14.72 38.67 -15.81
CA VAL A 110 -14.92 37.78 -14.67
C VAL A 110 -13.55 37.28 -14.20
N GLY A 111 -13.26 37.40 -12.91
CA GLY A 111 -12.00 37.03 -12.29
C GLY A 111 -12.18 36.02 -11.17
N ALA A 112 -11.38 34.95 -11.17
CA ALA A 112 -11.37 33.93 -10.13
C ALA A 112 -9.97 33.82 -9.51
N PRO A 113 -9.79 34.08 -8.18
CA PRO A 113 -8.49 34.02 -7.54
C PRO A 113 -7.92 32.61 -7.62
N ARG A 114 -6.65 32.48 -8.04
CA ARG A 114 -6.01 31.17 -8.23
C ARG A 114 -6.03 30.31 -6.97
N ARG A 115 -5.99 30.94 -5.79
CA ARG A 115 -6.04 30.24 -4.50
C ARG A 115 -7.40 29.58 -4.23
N GLU A 116 -8.50 30.11 -4.75
CA GLU A 116 -9.84 29.55 -4.55
C GLU A 116 -10.20 28.53 -5.63
N VAL A 117 -9.61 28.65 -6.83
CA VAL A 117 -9.68 27.61 -7.86
C VAL A 117 -8.88 26.35 -7.44
N VAL A 118 -7.81 26.51 -6.66
CA VAL A 118 -6.92 25.39 -6.25
C VAL A 118 -7.30 24.77 -4.90
N ARG A 119 -7.91 25.52 -3.98
CA ARG A 119 -8.33 25.01 -2.65
C ARG A 119 -9.23 23.77 -2.67
N PRO A 120 -10.26 23.65 -3.54
CA PRO A 120 -11.06 22.43 -3.62
C PRO A 120 -10.34 21.25 -4.31
N VAL A 121 -9.18 21.49 -4.93
CA VAL A 121 -8.36 20.44 -5.56
C VAL A 121 -7.47 19.75 -4.52
N ASP A 122 -7.02 20.45 -3.48
CA ASP A 122 -6.05 19.93 -2.52
C ASP A 122 -6.61 18.76 -1.67
N ALA A 123 -7.86 18.85 -1.19
CA ALA A 123 -8.44 17.79 -0.36
C ALA A 123 -8.71 16.50 -1.15
N ARG A 124 -9.19 16.64 -2.39
CA ARG A 124 -9.45 15.51 -3.29
C ARG A 124 -8.16 14.89 -3.79
N LEU A 125 -7.15 15.71 -4.07
CA LEU A 125 -5.82 15.27 -4.46
C LEU A 125 -5.14 14.51 -3.30
N ASN A 126 -5.19 15.05 -2.08
CA ASN A 126 -4.63 14.39 -0.90
C ASN A 126 -5.34 13.06 -0.61
N ALA A 127 -6.67 12.99 -0.72
CA ALA A 127 -7.40 11.74 -0.55
C ALA A 127 -7.01 10.70 -1.61
N ARG A 128 -6.85 11.12 -2.87
CA ARG A 128 -6.39 10.23 -3.95
C ARG A 128 -4.94 9.78 -3.74
N LEU A 129 -4.05 10.67 -3.33
CA LEU A 129 -2.66 10.33 -3.01
C LEU A 129 -2.58 9.37 -1.83
N LEU A 130 -3.35 9.58 -0.78
CA LEU A 130 -3.45 8.65 0.34
C LEU A 130 -3.98 7.28 -0.08
N LEU A 131 -4.96 7.23 -0.99
CA LEU A 131 -5.47 5.99 -1.55
C LEU A 131 -4.42 5.28 -2.42
N ILE A 132 -3.65 6.01 -3.23
CA ILE A 132 -2.56 5.43 -4.02
C ILE A 132 -1.48 4.86 -3.10
N VAL A 133 -1.06 5.63 -2.09
CA VAL A 133 -0.05 5.19 -1.10
C VAL A 133 -0.54 3.99 -0.30
N SER A 134 -1.82 3.95 0.08
CA SER A 134 -2.38 2.82 0.82
C SER A 134 -2.47 1.55 -0.04
N ILE A 135 -2.82 1.66 -1.32
CA ILE A 135 -2.81 0.53 -2.25
C ILE A 135 -1.39 0.03 -2.48
N LEU A 136 -0.42 0.92 -2.66
CA LEU A 136 1.00 0.57 -2.81
C LEU A 136 1.53 -0.19 -1.59
N LEU A 137 1.31 0.36 -0.39
CA LEU A 137 1.72 -0.27 0.86
C LEU A 137 0.99 -1.61 1.09
N GLY A 138 -0.31 -1.66 0.80
CA GLY A 138 -1.12 -2.87 0.91
C GLY A 138 -0.66 -3.97 -0.04
N SER A 139 -0.36 -3.63 -1.30
CA SER A 139 0.18 -4.56 -2.29
C SER A 139 1.55 -5.09 -1.89
N LEU A 140 2.45 -4.23 -1.41
CA LEU A 140 3.77 -4.63 -0.95
C LEU A 140 3.68 -5.55 0.28
N ALA A 141 2.83 -5.21 1.25
CA ALA A 141 2.59 -6.04 2.43
C ALA A 141 2.00 -7.40 2.07
N LEU A 142 1.00 -7.43 1.19
CA LEU A 142 0.40 -8.68 0.69
C LEU A 142 1.40 -9.53 -0.09
N GLY A 143 2.27 -8.92 -0.89
CA GLY A 143 3.34 -9.62 -1.59
C GLY A 143 4.33 -10.26 -0.63
N VAL A 144 4.88 -9.48 0.31
CA VAL A 144 5.87 -9.97 1.28
C VAL A 144 5.27 -11.05 2.19
N LEU A 145 4.11 -10.80 2.77
CA LEU A 145 3.44 -11.75 3.67
C LEU A 145 2.93 -12.98 2.92
N GLY A 146 2.38 -12.78 1.72
CA GLY A 146 1.90 -13.87 0.87
C GLY A 146 3.04 -14.81 0.47
N THR A 147 4.17 -14.28 0.01
CA THR A 147 5.33 -15.08 -0.36
C THR A 147 5.95 -15.80 0.85
N GLU A 148 6.08 -15.13 2.00
CA GLU A 148 6.63 -15.75 3.21
C GLU A 148 5.74 -16.90 3.71
N ILE A 149 4.42 -16.70 3.75
CA ILE A 149 3.47 -17.67 4.31
C ILE A 149 3.14 -18.79 3.33
N MET A 150 2.94 -18.48 2.03
CA MET A 150 2.50 -19.47 1.05
C MET A 150 3.65 -20.26 0.41
N VAL A 151 4.85 -19.69 0.31
CA VAL A 151 5.96 -20.31 -0.43
C VAL A 151 7.13 -20.64 0.50
N LEU A 152 7.72 -19.64 1.16
CA LEU A 152 8.98 -19.83 1.90
C LEU A 152 8.79 -20.68 3.15
N SER A 153 7.74 -20.43 3.94
CA SER A 153 7.47 -21.17 5.18
C SER A 153 7.21 -22.67 4.91
N PRO A 154 6.33 -23.06 3.96
CA PRO A 154 6.16 -24.47 3.58
C PRO A 154 7.43 -25.11 3.02
N LEU A 155 8.21 -24.38 2.23
CA LEU A 155 9.47 -24.88 1.67
C LEU A 155 10.49 -25.19 2.78
N ARG A 156 10.64 -24.29 3.76
CA ARG A 156 11.51 -24.53 4.93
C ARG A 156 11.07 -25.75 5.74
N ARG A 157 9.76 -25.93 5.93
CA ARG A 157 9.20 -27.11 6.61
C ARG A 157 9.48 -28.40 5.83
N LEU A 158 9.41 -28.34 4.49
CA LEU A 158 9.73 -29.48 3.63
C LEU A 158 11.22 -29.84 3.67
N ILE A 159 12.11 -28.85 3.67
CA ILE A 159 13.55 -29.05 3.85
C ILE A 159 13.84 -29.70 5.21
N ALA A 160 13.20 -29.22 6.27
CA ALA A 160 13.33 -29.81 7.61
C ALA A 160 12.84 -31.27 7.64
N TYR A 161 11.72 -31.57 6.97
CA TYR A 161 11.21 -32.94 6.85
C TYR A 161 12.16 -33.85 6.07
N ALA A 162 12.72 -33.39 4.95
CA ALA A 162 13.73 -34.13 4.19
C ALA A 162 14.98 -34.42 5.04
N GLY A 163 15.44 -33.46 5.85
CA GLY A 163 16.55 -33.65 6.78
C GLY A 163 16.28 -34.74 7.83
N ARG A 164 15.06 -34.83 8.36
CA ARG A 164 14.65 -35.92 9.28
C ARG A 164 14.66 -37.28 8.59
N LEU A 165 14.21 -37.31 7.33
CA LEU A 165 14.22 -38.53 6.53
C LEU A 165 15.65 -39.02 6.27
N GLN A 166 16.57 -38.10 5.97
CA GLN A 166 18.00 -38.41 5.83
C GLN A 166 18.63 -38.93 7.13
N ALA A 167 18.14 -38.47 8.29
CA ALA A 167 18.57 -38.95 9.60
C ALA A 167 17.99 -40.35 9.97
N GLY A 168 17.18 -40.97 9.09
CA GLY A 168 16.58 -42.28 9.32
C GLY A 168 15.22 -42.24 10.02
N GLU A 169 14.65 -41.06 10.28
CA GLU A 169 13.31 -40.93 10.89
C GLU A 169 12.18 -41.14 9.85
N LEU A 170 12.07 -42.34 9.30
CA LEU A 170 11.10 -42.65 8.22
C LEU A 170 9.63 -42.58 8.67
N ALA A 171 9.36 -42.78 9.96
CA ALA A 171 8.01 -42.68 10.53
C ALA A 171 7.54 -41.22 10.77
N ALA A 172 8.42 -40.24 10.55
CA ALA A 172 8.05 -38.83 10.64
C ALA A 172 6.97 -38.49 9.61
N ARG A 173 6.03 -37.61 9.96
CA ARG A 173 5.05 -37.08 8.99
C ARG A 173 5.41 -35.67 8.55
N PRO A 174 5.17 -35.30 7.27
CA PRO A 174 5.39 -33.94 6.82
C PRO A 174 4.39 -32.99 7.48
N ASP A 175 4.88 -31.96 8.17
CA ASP A 175 4.07 -30.85 8.68
C ASP A 175 4.03 -29.69 7.68
N VAL A 176 3.70 -30.02 6.43
CA VAL A 176 3.61 -29.06 5.32
C VAL A 176 2.16 -28.97 4.86
N ARG A 177 1.45 -27.94 5.34
CA ARG A 177 0.12 -27.56 4.84
C ARG A 177 0.26 -26.51 3.74
N ALA A 178 0.74 -26.92 2.58
CA ALA A 178 0.77 -26.09 1.37
C ALA A 178 -0.13 -26.67 0.28
N GLY A 179 -0.79 -25.79 -0.46
CA GLY A 179 -1.47 -26.14 -1.71
C GLY A 179 -0.50 -26.20 -2.89
N GLY A 180 -1.03 -26.53 -4.07
CA GLY A 180 -0.27 -26.51 -5.32
C GLY A 180 0.92 -27.49 -5.35
N GLU A 181 1.97 -27.09 -6.05
CA GLU A 181 3.16 -27.90 -6.36
C GLU A 181 3.98 -28.25 -5.10
N VAL A 182 4.11 -27.32 -4.15
CA VAL A 182 4.84 -27.55 -2.89
C VAL A 182 4.15 -28.64 -2.05
N GLY A 183 2.82 -28.62 -2.01
CA GLY A 183 2.03 -29.67 -1.37
C GLY A 183 2.11 -31.02 -2.09
N ALA A 184 2.16 -31.01 -3.43
CA ALA A 184 2.36 -32.21 -4.23
C ALA A 184 3.73 -32.86 -3.94
N LEU A 185 4.79 -32.04 -3.87
CA LEU A 185 6.14 -32.50 -3.52
C LEU A 185 6.20 -33.08 -2.10
N GLY A 186 5.56 -32.43 -1.12
CA GLY A 186 5.47 -32.95 0.25
C GLY A 186 4.80 -34.32 0.32
N ARG A 187 3.73 -34.53 -0.45
CA ARG A 187 3.03 -35.83 -0.54
C ARG A 187 3.89 -36.89 -1.23
N ALA A 188 4.60 -36.54 -2.31
CA ALA A 188 5.50 -37.46 -3.00
C ALA A 188 6.64 -37.92 -2.07
N LEU A 189 7.22 -37.00 -1.31
CA LEU A 189 8.29 -37.32 -0.34
C LEU A 189 7.78 -38.20 0.81
N ALA A 190 6.55 -37.98 1.28
CA ALA A 190 5.90 -38.85 2.26
C ALA A 190 5.65 -40.27 1.72
N ALA A 191 5.22 -40.39 0.48
CA ALA A 191 5.01 -41.70 -0.16
C ALA A 191 6.34 -42.46 -0.32
N MET A 192 7.43 -41.75 -0.67
CA MET A 192 8.77 -42.34 -0.73
C MET A 192 9.23 -42.84 0.65
N ALA A 193 9.04 -42.05 1.71
CA ALA A 193 9.34 -42.44 3.08
C ALA A 193 8.63 -43.75 3.48
N ALA A 194 7.32 -43.82 3.21
CA ALA A 194 6.51 -45.00 3.51
C ALA A 194 6.95 -46.24 2.71
N ALA A 195 7.35 -46.06 1.45
CA ALA A 195 7.86 -47.15 0.62
C ALA A 195 9.21 -47.70 1.13
N ILE A 196 10.11 -46.82 1.57
CA ILE A 196 11.38 -47.23 2.20
C ILE A 196 11.11 -47.97 3.51
N GLU A 197 10.23 -47.43 4.36
CA GLU A 197 9.88 -48.05 5.63
C GLU A 197 9.27 -49.45 5.44
N ASP A 198 8.36 -49.61 4.47
CA ASP A 198 7.79 -50.92 4.15
C ASP A 198 8.85 -51.90 3.60
N ARG A 199 9.80 -51.41 2.80
CA ARG A 199 10.92 -52.21 2.30
C ARG A 199 11.81 -52.70 3.45
N GLU A 200 12.16 -51.83 4.39
CA GLU A 200 12.95 -52.19 5.58
C GLU A 200 12.21 -53.20 6.45
N ARG A 201 10.92 -52.98 6.73
CA ARG A 201 10.10 -53.94 7.51
C ARG A 201 10.06 -55.32 6.85
N ARG A 202 9.92 -55.39 5.53
CA ARG A 202 9.96 -56.67 4.79
C ARG A 202 11.34 -57.33 4.88
N LEU A 203 12.42 -56.56 4.79
CA LEU A 203 13.79 -57.08 4.94
C LEU A 203 14.01 -57.66 6.34
N THR A 204 13.66 -56.92 7.40
CA THR A 204 13.79 -57.39 8.78
C THR A 204 12.88 -58.60 9.07
N GLY A 205 11.66 -58.62 8.52
CA GLY A 205 10.75 -59.75 8.65
C GLY A 205 11.27 -61.02 7.96
N ALA A 206 11.86 -60.88 6.76
CA ALA A 206 12.49 -61.99 6.07
C ALA A 206 13.73 -62.51 6.82
N GLU A 207 14.57 -61.61 7.35
CA GLU A 207 15.74 -61.98 8.17
C GLU A 207 15.33 -62.75 9.43
N ALA A 208 14.29 -62.29 10.15
CA ALA A 208 13.77 -62.97 11.33
C ALA A 208 13.25 -64.38 11.00
N LEU A 209 12.59 -64.54 9.85
CA LEU A 209 12.11 -65.84 9.37
C LEU A 209 13.27 -66.79 9.03
N PHE A 210 14.30 -66.31 8.32
CA PHE A 210 15.50 -67.11 8.04
C PHE A 210 16.23 -67.51 9.32
N ARG A 211 16.39 -66.59 10.28
CA ARG A 211 17.04 -66.88 11.56
C ARG A 211 16.28 -67.92 12.38
N GLY A 212 14.94 -67.84 12.42
CA GLY A 212 14.10 -68.84 13.06
C GLY A 212 14.20 -70.23 12.41
N LEU A 213 14.38 -70.31 11.09
CA LEU A 213 14.61 -71.58 10.38
C LEU A 213 15.96 -72.23 10.76
N PHE A 214 17.03 -71.45 10.93
CA PHE A 214 18.35 -71.97 11.32
C PHE A 214 18.40 -72.47 12.77
N ASP A 215 17.75 -71.76 13.70
CA ASP A 215 17.66 -72.16 15.11
C ASP A 215 16.85 -73.47 15.30
N HIS A 216 16.05 -73.86 14.31
CA HIS A 216 15.29 -75.11 14.28
C HIS A 216 15.90 -76.22 13.41
N SER A 217 17.15 -76.06 12.95
CA SER A 217 17.85 -77.19 12.31
C SER A 217 18.00 -78.34 13.33
N PRO A 218 17.42 -79.52 13.07
CA PRO A 218 17.48 -80.62 14.02
C PRO A 218 18.93 -81.05 14.14
N ARG A 219 19.50 -80.95 15.36
CA ARG A 219 20.78 -81.55 15.69
C ARG A 219 20.71 -83.01 15.25
N ARG A 220 21.45 -83.37 14.19
CA ARG A 220 21.68 -84.76 13.80
C ARG A 220 22.28 -85.46 15.04
N GLN A 221 21.47 -86.24 15.75
CA GLN A 221 21.97 -87.20 16.71
C GLN A 221 22.69 -88.28 15.89
N GLY A 222 24.01 -88.11 15.74
CA GLY A 222 24.88 -89.22 15.38
C GLY A 222 24.79 -90.25 16.50
N GLY A 223 24.19 -91.40 16.20
CA GLY A 223 24.05 -92.50 17.15
C GLY A 223 25.42 -93.03 17.55
N ASP A 224 25.78 -92.85 18.81
CA ASP A 224 26.96 -93.46 19.42
C ASP A 224 26.63 -94.89 19.88
N ARG A 225 27.25 -95.87 19.22
CA ARG A 225 27.15 -97.28 19.57
C ARG A 225 28.08 -97.55 20.77
N ARG A 226 27.44 -97.88 21.90
CA ARG A 226 28.03 -98.42 23.14
C ARG A 226 29.33 -99.23 22.95
N ARG A 227 30.33 -98.93 23.78
CA ARG A 227 31.20 -99.94 24.41
C ARG A 227 31.43 -99.62 25.90
N PRO A 228 31.45 -100.63 26.79
CA PRO A 228 31.62 -100.42 28.22
C PRO A 228 33.09 -100.54 28.64
N ARG A 229 33.52 -99.79 29.66
CA ARG A 229 34.34 -100.33 30.78
C ARG A 229 34.68 -99.32 31.88
N ARG A 230 34.63 -99.90 33.09
CA ARG A 230 35.38 -99.63 34.33
C ARG A 230 34.99 -98.46 35.25
N ARG A 231 34.42 -98.88 36.37
CA ARG A 231 34.52 -98.29 37.72
C ARG A 231 35.93 -97.78 38.03
N VAL A 232 36.02 -96.58 38.59
CA VAL A 232 36.83 -96.27 39.79
C VAL A 232 36.03 -95.30 40.66
N SER A 233 36.09 -95.54 41.96
CA SER A 233 35.43 -94.80 43.05
C SER A 233 36.43 -93.92 43.77
N ARG A 234 36.01 -92.70 44.15
CA ARG A 234 36.22 -91.98 45.43
C ARG A 234 35.86 -90.49 45.19
N ARG A 235 34.88 -89.91 45.90
CA ARG A 235 35.03 -89.20 47.20
C ARG A 235 36.01 -88.01 47.06
N ASP A 236 35.72 -86.77 47.42
CA ASP A 236 34.76 -86.16 48.36
C ASP A 236 34.67 -84.63 48.12
N LEU A 237 33.70 -83.99 48.81
CA LEU A 237 33.70 -82.62 49.38
C LEU A 237 33.57 -81.42 48.42
N GLU A 238 32.38 -80.82 48.32
CA GLU A 238 31.83 -79.76 49.21
C GLU A 238 32.45 -78.37 49.04
N ARG A 239 31.64 -77.45 48.50
CA ARG A 239 31.28 -76.09 49.01
C ARG A 239 30.60 -75.36 47.84
N GLY A 240 29.37 -74.86 47.93
CA GLY A 240 28.61 -74.40 49.08
C GLY A 240 28.56 -72.87 49.06
N ARG A 241 27.34 -72.35 48.92
CA ARG A 241 26.85 -70.95 49.02
C ARG A 241 26.78 -70.15 47.72
N ASP A 242 25.55 -69.91 47.22
CA ASP A 242 24.55 -68.91 47.67
C ASP A 242 25.02 -67.50 47.31
N GLY A 243 24.28 -66.58 46.72
CA GLY A 243 22.90 -66.46 46.25
C GLY A 243 22.88 -65.05 45.63
N ASP A 244 22.42 -64.88 44.39
CA ASP A 244 21.11 -64.31 44.09
C ASP A 244 20.76 -63.04 44.88
N LEU A 245 20.54 -61.91 44.16
CA LEU A 245 19.29 -61.16 44.20
C LEU A 245 19.36 -59.85 43.37
N GLY A 246 18.35 -59.67 42.53
CA GLY A 246 17.65 -58.39 42.32
C GLY A 246 18.20 -57.49 41.21
N SER A 247 17.71 -57.50 39.96
CA SER A 247 16.36 -57.16 39.47
C SER A 247 16.07 -55.65 39.34
N CYS A 248 15.66 -55.28 38.12
CA CYS A 248 14.78 -54.16 37.70
C CYS A 248 15.19 -52.71 38.09
N GLY A 249 15.02 -51.69 37.26
CA GLY A 249 14.27 -51.52 36.02
C GLY A 249 14.02 -50.03 35.78
N GLU A 250 13.55 -49.70 34.59
CA GLU A 250 12.73 -48.52 34.25
C GLU A 250 13.35 -47.12 34.05
N ARG A 251 13.21 -46.69 32.78
CA ARG A 251 12.53 -45.47 32.30
C ARG A 251 12.94 -44.11 32.91
N GLY A 252 13.46 -43.29 32.00
CA GLY A 252 12.62 -42.20 31.47
C GLY A 252 13.02 -40.76 31.81
N ARG A 253 12.98 -39.95 30.74
CA ARG A 253 12.66 -38.51 30.69
C ARG A 253 13.73 -37.50 31.10
N ARG A 254 14.20 -36.77 30.09
CA ARG A 254 14.54 -35.33 30.18
C ARG A 254 13.26 -34.54 30.49
N PRO A 255 13.37 -33.34 31.09
CA PRO A 255 13.22 -32.13 30.25
C PRO A 255 14.08 -30.91 30.64
N VAL A 256 14.45 -30.15 29.58
CA VAL A 256 14.43 -28.67 29.41
C VAL A 256 15.21 -27.76 30.39
N PRO A 257 15.94 -26.76 29.86
CA PRO A 257 15.99 -25.44 30.46
C PRO A 257 15.18 -24.41 29.66
N ALA A 258 14.41 -23.62 30.39
CA ALA A 258 13.70 -22.44 29.92
C ALA A 258 14.52 -21.17 30.22
N ARG A 259 14.15 -20.08 29.51
CA ARG A 259 14.52 -18.66 29.70
C ARG A 259 15.79 -18.19 28.98
N PHE A 260 15.63 -17.27 28.02
CA PHE A 260 15.66 -15.84 28.31
C PHE A 260 15.06 -15.01 27.15
N SER A 261 14.13 -14.14 27.51
CA SER A 261 13.60 -13.04 26.71
C SER A 261 14.38 -11.76 26.97
N ARG A 262 14.61 -10.92 25.94
CA ARG A 262 14.55 -9.43 25.91
C ARG A 262 15.71 -8.80 25.12
N ALA A 263 15.34 -7.98 24.13
CA ALA A 263 15.89 -6.65 23.79
C ALA A 263 15.14 -6.17 22.53
N ARG A 264 14.07 -5.36 22.61
CA ARG A 264 13.96 -3.92 22.87
C ARG A 264 14.92 -3.03 22.07
N ALA A 265 14.35 -2.42 21.02
CA ALA A 265 14.32 -0.98 20.72
C ALA A 265 15.64 -0.19 20.66
N ALA A 266 15.94 0.34 19.48
CA ALA A 266 16.71 1.57 19.32
C ALA A 266 16.08 2.45 18.24
N LEU A 267 15.38 3.49 18.71
CA LEU A 267 15.06 4.73 17.99
C LEU A 267 16.11 5.77 18.41
N ARG A 268 16.82 6.36 17.44
CA ARG A 268 17.42 7.72 17.48
C ARG A 268 17.40 8.20 16.02
N SER A 269 16.59 9.16 15.61
CA SER A 269 16.64 10.61 15.91
C SER A 269 18.01 11.23 15.66
N SER A 270 18.18 11.74 14.44
CA SER A 270 19.11 12.84 14.15
C SER A 270 18.42 13.78 13.16
N ALA A 271 17.84 14.84 13.72
CA ALA A 271 17.46 16.05 13.04
C ALA A 271 18.46 17.14 13.44
N THR A 272 19.18 17.70 12.47
CA THR A 272 19.87 19.01 12.45
C THR A 272 20.14 19.29 10.96
N SER A 273 19.40 20.17 10.30
CA SER A 273 19.57 21.63 10.27
C SER A 273 20.88 22.10 9.63
N SER A 274 20.84 22.50 8.37
CA SER A 274 21.45 23.75 7.84
C SER A 274 21.12 23.91 6.34
N ALA A 275 20.67 25.12 5.97
CA ALA A 275 20.23 25.56 4.64
C ALA A 275 21.43 26.02 3.74
N PRO A 276 21.24 26.91 2.75
CA PRO A 276 21.28 26.62 1.31
C PRO A 276 22.55 27.14 0.59
N SER A 277 22.80 26.66 -0.63
CA SER A 277 23.83 27.21 -1.53
C SER A 277 23.20 27.68 -2.83
N SER A 278 23.03 28.99 -2.93
CA SER A 278 22.91 29.78 -4.17
C SER A 278 24.27 29.90 -4.86
N SER A 279 24.34 29.67 -6.18
CA SER A 279 25.17 30.45 -7.10
C SER A 279 25.05 29.92 -8.53
N GLU A 280 24.24 30.64 -9.32
CA GLU A 280 24.45 30.97 -10.74
C GLU A 280 25.80 31.71 -10.92
N PRO A 281 26.39 31.78 -12.13
CA PRO A 281 25.80 32.48 -13.29
C PRO A 281 25.77 31.70 -14.61
#